data_AF-A0AAN8DB92-F1
#
_entry.id   AF-A0AAN8DB92-F1
#
_cell.length_a   1.000
_cell.length_b   1.000
_cell.length_c   1.000
_cell.angle_alpha   90.00
_cell.angle_beta   90.00
_cell.angle_gamma   90.00
#
_symmetry.space_group_name_H-M   'P 1'
#
loop_
_entity.id
_entity.type
_entity.pdbx_description
1 polymer ?
#
loop_
_entity_poly.entity_id
_entity_poly.type
_entity_poly.pdbx_seq_one_letter_code
_entity_poly.pdbx_strand_id
1 'polypeptide(L)'
;MQHVVCEQVIQTLSALDRDRPPVGQRFFFKAPKELRNRNFTVRDFGNNTAGIVTRRSGFQRRLQEVYVLPVVVEDSGYPAQSSTSTFTIRVCSCGAGGSLLACSAEAVFLPAGLSTGALMAVLLCVALLIGRPNLFIYVIKM
;
A
#
# COMPACT_ATOMS: atom_id res chain seq x y z
N MET A 1 11.51 -18.72 2.19
CA MET A 1 11.17 -17.63 1.25
C MET A 1 9.98 -18.06 0.42
N GLN A 2 8.82 -17.43 0.58
CA GLN A 2 7.64 -17.76 -0.23
C GLN A 2 7.72 -17.00 -1.55
N HIS A 3 8.06 -17.69 -2.63
CA HIS A 3 8.11 -17.11 -3.96
C HIS A 3 6.71 -17.06 -4.55
N VAL A 4 6.31 -15.89 -5.05
CA VAL A 4 5.07 -15.74 -5.81
C VAL A 4 5.19 -16.54 -7.11
N VAL A 5 4.25 -17.47 -7.33
CA VAL A 5 4.21 -18.35 -8.49
C VAL A 5 3.31 -17.75 -9.57
N CYS A 6 3.50 -18.15 -10.83
CA CYS A 6 2.54 -17.85 -11.90
C CYS A 6 1.20 -18.53 -11.60
N GLU A 7 0.11 -17.91 -12.05
CA GLU A 7 -1.27 -18.39 -11.89
C GLU A 7 -1.76 -18.52 -10.43
N GLN A 8 -1.09 -17.83 -9.51
CA GLN A 8 -1.49 -17.76 -8.11
C GLN A 8 -2.56 -16.68 -7.90
N VAL A 9 -3.66 -17.04 -7.24
CA VAL A 9 -4.68 -16.08 -6.79
C VAL A 9 -4.12 -15.34 -5.57
N ILE A 10 -3.97 -14.02 -5.67
CA ILE A 10 -3.43 -13.19 -4.59
C ILE A 10 -4.50 -12.42 -3.82
N GLN A 11 -5.68 -12.24 -4.42
CA GLN A 11 -6.83 -11.59 -3.81
C GLN A 11 -8.10 -12.08 -4.46
N THR A 12 -9.15 -12.30 -3.67
CA THR A 12 -10.51 -12.56 -4.15
C THR A 12 -11.36 -11.30 -4.01
N LEU A 13 -12.15 -11.03 -5.04
CA LEU A 13 -13.03 -9.89 -5.21
C LEU A 13 -14.48 -10.38 -5.24
N SER A 14 -15.38 -9.56 -4.71
CA SER A 14 -16.83 -9.72 -4.85
C SER A 14 -17.45 -8.36 -5.12
N ALA A 15 -18.67 -8.38 -5.64
CA ALA A 15 -19.46 -7.17 -5.86
C ALA A 15 -20.82 -7.30 -5.18
N LEU A 16 -21.37 -6.17 -4.80
CA LEU A 16 -22.69 -6.04 -4.23
C LEU A 16 -23.40 -4.90 -4.94
N ASP A 17 -24.63 -5.16 -5.34
CA ASP A 17 -25.52 -4.16 -5.89
C ASP A 17 -26.81 -4.15 -5.04
N ARG A 18 -27.42 -2.98 -4.95
CA ARG A 18 -28.61 -2.73 -4.14
C ARG A 18 -29.87 -3.21 -4.83
N ASP A 19 -29.79 -3.40 -6.15
CA ASP A 19 -30.90 -3.94 -6.91
C ASP A 19 -31.21 -5.38 -6.48
N ARG A 20 -32.50 -5.71 -6.45
CA ARG A 20 -32.98 -7.05 -6.04
C ARG A 20 -33.75 -7.70 -7.18
N PRO A 21 -33.05 -8.12 -8.26
CA PRO A 21 -33.71 -8.76 -9.38
C PRO A 21 -34.34 -10.10 -8.95
N PRO A 22 -35.53 -10.47 -9.48
CA PRO A 22 -36.24 -11.69 -9.09
C PRO A 22 -35.45 -12.99 -9.30
N VAL A 23 -34.56 -13.01 -10.28
CA VAL A 23 -33.76 -14.18 -10.68
C VAL A 23 -32.39 -14.21 -9.97
N GLY A 24 -32.11 -13.23 -9.10
CA GLY A 24 -30.79 -13.01 -8.53
C GLY A 24 -29.85 -12.29 -9.50
N GLN A 25 -28.89 -11.57 -8.93
CA GLN A 25 -27.98 -10.74 -9.72
C GLN A 25 -26.70 -11.51 -10.04
N ARG A 26 -26.23 -11.37 -11.29
CA ARG A 26 -24.95 -11.90 -11.72
C ARG A 26 -23.99 -10.77 -12.05
N PHE A 27 -22.73 -10.95 -11.66
CA PHE A 27 -21.67 -9.99 -11.94
C PHE A 27 -20.61 -10.60 -12.85
N PHE A 28 -20.07 -9.78 -13.74
CA PHE A 28 -18.98 -10.12 -14.64
C PHE A 28 -17.77 -9.24 -14.35
N PHE A 29 -16.60 -9.86 -14.15
CA PHE A 29 -15.38 -9.15 -13.77
C PHE A 29 -14.35 -9.16 -14.91
N LYS A 30 -13.81 -7.99 -15.24
CA LYS A 30 -12.81 -7.85 -16.31
C LYS A 30 -11.79 -6.75 -16.02
N ALA A 31 -10.61 -6.85 -16.62
CA ALA A 31 -9.69 -5.72 -16.70
C ALA A 31 -10.05 -4.83 -17.92
N PRO A 32 -9.88 -3.50 -17.85
CA PRO A 32 -10.05 -2.63 -19.02
C PRO A 32 -9.18 -3.09 -20.20
N LYS A 33 -9.72 -3.07 -21.42
CA LYS A 33 -9.03 -3.58 -22.63
C LYS A 33 -7.77 -2.76 -22.96
N GLU A 34 -7.79 -1.49 -22.57
CA GLU A 34 -6.74 -0.50 -22.78
C GLU A 34 -5.51 -0.81 -21.91
N LEU A 35 -5.70 -1.49 -20.78
CA LEU A 35 -4.63 -1.89 -19.88
C LEU A 35 -4.19 -3.34 -20.15
N ARG A 36 -3.22 -3.48 -21.06
CA ARG A 36 -2.54 -4.76 -21.31
C ARG A 36 -1.53 -5.08 -20.19
N ASN A 37 -2.02 -5.50 -19.02
CA ASN A 37 -1.17 -5.86 -17.88
C ASN A 37 -0.51 -7.24 -18.09
N ARG A 38 0.84 -7.27 -18.03
CA ARG A 38 1.64 -8.51 -18.15
C ARG A 38 1.92 -9.19 -16.81
N ASN A 39 1.68 -8.50 -15.70
CA ASN A 39 2.01 -8.96 -14.35
C ASN A 39 0.81 -9.62 -13.67
N PHE A 40 -0.39 -9.09 -13.91
CA PHE A 40 -1.63 -9.53 -13.27
C PHE A 40 -2.76 -9.68 -14.29
N THR A 41 -3.72 -10.53 -13.98
CA THR A 41 -4.99 -10.66 -14.70
C THR A 41 -6.14 -10.80 -13.71
N VAL A 42 -7.34 -10.44 -14.16
CA VAL A 42 -8.58 -10.72 -13.44
C VAL A 42 -9.13 -12.03 -13.99
N ARG A 43 -9.47 -12.97 -13.09
CA ARG A 43 -10.10 -14.25 -13.43
C ARG A 43 -11.47 -14.30 -12.78
N ASP A 44 -12.53 -14.26 -13.58
CA ASP A 44 -13.89 -14.46 -13.10
C ASP A 44 -14.11 -15.95 -12.77
N PHE A 45 -14.70 -16.24 -11.61
CA PHE A 45 -15.01 -17.60 -11.18
C PHE A 45 -16.44 -18.03 -11.53
N GLY A 46 -17.28 -17.12 -12.01
CA GLY A 46 -18.66 -17.40 -12.41
C GLY A 46 -19.64 -17.55 -11.25
N ASN A 47 -19.20 -17.34 -10.01
CA ASN A 47 -20.00 -17.41 -8.79
C ASN A 47 -20.12 -16.03 -8.09
N ASN A 48 -20.17 -14.95 -8.88
CA ASN A 48 -20.15 -13.55 -8.41
C ASN A 48 -18.89 -13.15 -7.65
N THR A 49 -17.81 -13.93 -7.80
CA THR A 49 -16.49 -13.59 -7.29
C THR A 49 -15.44 -13.71 -8.39
N ALA A 50 -14.34 -12.99 -8.23
CA ALA A 50 -13.21 -13.02 -9.15
C ALA A 50 -11.88 -13.01 -8.39
N GLY A 51 -10.85 -13.58 -8.99
CA GLY A 51 -9.49 -13.56 -8.45
C GLY A 51 -8.60 -12.57 -9.20
N ILE A 52 -7.78 -11.81 -8.47
CA ILE A 52 -6.58 -11.21 -9.05
C ILE A 52 -5.51 -12.30 -9.09
N VAL A 53 -5.04 -12.61 -10.29
CA VAL A 53 -4.12 -13.72 -10.56
C VAL A 53 -2.81 -13.19 -11.11
N THR A 54 -1.69 -13.73 -10.62
CA THR A 54 -0.35 -13.42 -11.12
C THR A 54 -0.14 -14.06 -12.49
N ARG A 55 0.34 -13.30 -13.47
CA ARG A 55 0.70 -13.82 -14.80
C ARG A 55 2.17 -14.18 -14.93
N ARG A 56 3.00 -13.65 -14.04
CA ARG A 56 4.43 -13.94 -13.97
C ARG A 56 4.86 -14.20 -12.53
N SER A 57 6.03 -14.80 -12.38
CA SER A 57 6.73 -14.93 -11.10
C SER A 57 7.85 -13.88 -11.00
N GLY A 58 8.66 -13.96 -9.94
CA GLY A 58 9.87 -13.14 -9.83
C GLY A 58 9.57 -11.66 -9.57
N PHE A 59 8.53 -11.36 -8.80
CA PHE A 59 8.30 -10.00 -8.31
C PHE A 59 9.45 -9.57 -7.39
N GLN A 60 10.11 -8.47 -7.74
CA GLN A 60 11.19 -7.90 -6.95
C GLN A 60 10.80 -6.51 -6.50
N ARG A 61 10.69 -6.33 -5.18
CA ARG A 61 10.35 -5.03 -4.56
C ARG A 61 11.28 -3.90 -5.04
N ARG A 62 12.57 -4.19 -5.22
CA ARG A 62 13.58 -3.21 -5.70
C ARG A 62 13.33 -2.71 -7.13
N LEU A 63 12.73 -3.52 -8.00
CA LEU A 63 12.43 -3.12 -9.37
C LEU A 63 11.12 -2.35 -9.46
N GLN A 64 10.09 -2.87 -8.78
CA GLN A 64 8.78 -2.24 -8.73
C GLN A 64 8.00 -2.76 -7.52
N GLU A 65 7.78 -1.87 -6.56
CA GLU A 65 7.07 -2.16 -5.31
C GLU A 65 5.54 -2.08 -5.47
N VAL A 66 5.04 -1.15 -6.29
CA VAL A 66 3.61 -0.84 -6.40
C VAL A 66 3.11 -1.07 -7.83
N TYR A 67 1.99 -1.78 -7.94
CA TYR A 67 1.25 -1.99 -9.18
C TYR A 67 -0.20 -1.53 -9.01
N VAL A 68 -0.74 -0.94 -10.06
CA VAL A 68 -2.13 -0.47 -10.10
C VAL A 68 -2.89 -1.31 -11.10
N LEU A 69 -4.01 -1.89 -10.66
CA LEU A 69 -4.86 -2.76 -11.46
C LEU A 69 -6.31 -2.29 -11.38
N PRO A 70 -6.83 -1.59 -12.40
CA PRO A 70 -8.25 -1.33 -12.51
C PRO A 70 -9.01 -2.61 -12.86
N VAL A 71 -10.16 -2.80 -12.23
CA VAL A 71 -11.08 -3.92 -12.41
C VAL A 71 -12.46 -3.34 -12.65
N VAL A 72 -13.06 -3.72 -13.77
CA VAL A 72 -14.43 -3.38 -14.14
C VAL A 72 -15.33 -4.53 -13.71
N VAL A 73 -16.41 -4.20 -13.00
CA VAL A 73 -17.52 -5.11 -12.72
C VAL A 73 -18.75 -4.64 -13.46
N GLU A 74 -19.47 -5.56 -14.08
CA GLU A 74 -20.69 -5.31 -14.85
C GLU A 74 -21.80 -6.22 -14.33
N ASP A 75 -23.00 -5.69 -14.14
CA ASP A 75 -24.16 -6.47 -13.76
C ASP A 75 -24.78 -7.21 -14.96
N SER A 76 -25.73 -8.10 -14.67
CA SER A 76 -26.54 -8.78 -15.69
C SER A 76 -27.87 -8.07 -15.98
N GLY A 77 -27.99 -6.79 -15.63
CA GLY A 77 -29.22 -6.01 -15.78
C GLY A 77 -29.49 -5.61 -17.23
N TYR A 78 -30.67 -5.05 -17.48
CA TYR A 78 -30.98 -4.37 -18.75
C TYR A 78 -31.65 -3.02 -18.48
N PRO A 79 -31.00 -1.88 -18.81
CA PRO A 79 -29.64 -1.78 -19.34
C PRO A 79 -28.59 -2.25 -18.30
N ALA A 80 -27.49 -2.82 -18.79
CA ALA A 80 -26.41 -3.27 -17.90
C ALA A 80 -25.66 -2.06 -17.33
N GLN A 81 -25.35 -2.10 -16.04
CA GLN A 81 -24.53 -1.10 -15.36
C GLN A 81 -23.15 -1.64 -15.00
N SER A 82 -22.16 -0.76 -15.00
CA SER A 82 -20.78 -1.13 -14.69
C SER A 82 -20.13 -0.14 -13.73
N SER A 83 -19.24 -0.66 -12.89
CA SER A 83 -18.41 0.12 -11.98
C SER A 83 -16.95 -0.28 -12.16
N THR A 84 -16.04 0.69 -12.01
CA THR A 84 -14.59 0.45 -12.11
C THR A 84 -13.92 0.75 -10.80
N SER A 85 -13.22 -0.25 -10.24
CA SER A 85 -12.47 -0.15 -9.00
C SER A 85 -10.98 -0.34 -9.25
N THR A 86 -10.16 0.48 -8.60
CA THR A 86 -8.70 0.43 -8.78
C THR A 86 -8.03 -0.25 -7.59
N PHE A 87 -7.34 -1.35 -7.85
CA PHE A 87 -6.60 -2.10 -6.83
C PHE A 87 -5.12 -1.72 -6.83
N THR A 88 -4.57 -1.51 -5.63
CA THR A 88 -3.15 -1.24 -5.43
C THR A 88 -2.48 -2.48 -4.86
N ILE A 89 -1.61 -3.11 -5.65
CA ILE A 89 -0.89 -4.32 -5.27
C ILE A 89 0.52 -3.92 -4.85
N ARG A 90 0.93 -4.30 -3.63
CA ARG A 90 2.27 -4.02 -3.09
C ARG A 90 3.09 -5.30 -2.97
N VAL A 91 4.35 -5.23 -3.38
CA VAL A 91 5.32 -6.31 -3.22
C VAL A 91 6.08 -6.10 -1.91
N CYS A 92 5.90 -7.00 -0.97
CA CYS A 92 6.57 -6.95 0.33
C CYS A 92 7.83 -7.83 0.37
N SER A 93 8.72 -7.53 1.31
CA SER A 93 9.83 -8.41 1.67
C SER A 93 9.37 -9.42 2.72
N CYS A 94 9.67 -10.71 2.52
CA CYS A 94 9.35 -11.78 3.47
C CYS A 94 10.62 -12.38 4.08
N GLY A 95 10.59 -12.66 5.37
CA GLY A 95 11.65 -13.36 6.10
C GLY A 95 11.70 -14.86 5.78
N ALA A 96 12.69 -15.56 6.34
CA ALA A 96 12.91 -16.98 6.08
C ALA A 96 11.68 -17.86 6.38
N GLY A 97 10.90 -17.50 7.43
CA GLY A 97 9.66 -18.17 7.84
C GLY A 97 8.36 -17.60 7.26
N GLY A 98 8.42 -16.75 6.22
CA GLY A 98 7.21 -16.17 5.62
C GLY A 98 6.62 -14.98 6.38
N SER A 99 7.26 -14.54 7.48
CA SER A 99 6.89 -13.31 8.18
C SER A 99 7.13 -12.08 7.29
N LEU A 100 6.19 -11.15 7.28
CA LEU A 100 6.32 -9.89 6.57
C LEU A 100 7.37 -9.02 7.26
N LEU A 101 8.45 -8.70 6.55
CA LEU A 101 9.53 -7.85 7.07
C LEU A 101 9.28 -6.38 6.77
N ALA A 102 8.77 -6.06 5.57
CA ALA A 102 8.46 -4.68 5.21
C ALA A 102 7.50 -4.60 4.01
N CYS A 103 6.43 -3.81 4.16
CA CYS A 103 5.42 -3.49 3.14
C CYS A 103 5.19 -1.98 2.96
N SER A 104 5.57 -1.17 3.93
CA SER A 104 5.58 0.28 3.81
C SER A 104 6.91 0.74 3.23
N ALA A 105 6.91 1.83 2.48
CA ALA A 105 8.11 2.65 2.37
C ALA A 105 8.63 2.81 3.80
N GLU A 106 9.90 2.47 4.03
CA GLU A 106 10.54 2.94 5.25
C GLU A 106 10.20 4.42 5.33
N ALA A 107 9.59 4.85 6.42
CA ALA A 107 9.96 6.16 6.91
C ALA A 107 11.45 5.99 7.22
N VAL A 108 12.29 6.18 6.20
CA VAL A 108 13.63 6.69 6.39
C VAL A 108 13.35 8.07 6.97
N PHE A 109 13.03 8.10 8.26
CA PHE A 109 13.47 9.17 9.10
C PHE A 109 14.98 9.12 8.89
N LEU A 110 15.44 9.93 7.93
CA LEU A 110 16.80 10.46 7.88
C LEU A 110 17.24 10.52 9.33
N PRO A 111 18.32 9.84 9.74
CA PRO A 111 18.68 9.70 11.15
C PRO A 111 18.56 11.09 11.73
N ALA A 112 17.55 11.33 12.59
CA ALA A 112 16.98 12.65 12.82
C ALA A 112 18.13 13.65 12.91
N GLY A 113 18.36 14.30 11.77
CA GLY A 113 19.61 14.99 11.54
C GLY A 113 19.38 16.29 12.24
N LEU A 114 19.66 16.34 13.55
CA LEU A 114 19.83 17.61 14.22
C LEU A 114 20.84 18.35 13.35
N SER A 115 20.34 19.32 12.59
CA SER A 115 21.16 20.17 11.75
C SER A 115 22.33 20.62 12.61
N THR A 116 23.53 20.71 12.04
CA THR A 116 24.72 21.17 12.77
C THR A 116 24.42 22.48 13.52
N GLY A 117 23.50 23.32 12.99
CA GLY A 117 22.98 24.49 13.67
C GLY A 117 22.18 24.22 14.95
N ALA A 118 21.35 23.18 14.99
CA ALA A 118 20.62 22.77 16.20
C ALA A 118 21.57 22.26 17.29
N LEU A 119 22.62 21.50 16.91
CA LEU A 119 23.66 21.07 17.85
C LEU A 119 24.45 22.27 18.39
N MET A 120 24.81 23.22 17.54
CA MET A 120 25.49 24.45 17.97
C MET A 120 24.62 25.28 18.93
N ALA A 121 23.32 25.41 18.64
CA ALA A 121 22.38 26.12 19.52
C ALA A 121 22.26 25.44 20.90
N VAL A 122 22.14 24.11 20.94
CA VAL A 122 22.07 23.35 22.20
C VAL A 122 23.36 23.48 23.00
N LEU A 123 24.53 23.36 22.36
CA LEU A 123 25.83 23.52 23.03
C LEU A 123 26.02 24.94 23.60
N LEU A 124 25.63 25.97 22.84
CA LEU A 124 25.64 27.36 23.32
C LEU A 124 24.71 27.56 24.52
N CYS A 125 23.49 27.03 24.48
CA CYS A 125 22.56 27.09 25.60
C CYS A 125 23.14 26.44 26.87
N VAL A 126 23.73 25.25 26.75
CA VAL A 126 24.34 24.56 27.89
C VAL A 126 25.55 25.33 28.44
N ALA A 127 26.40 25.87 27.56
CA ALA A 127 27.55 26.67 27.98
C ALA A 127 27.15 27.95 28.73
N LEU A 128 26.05 28.61 28.32
CA LEU A 128 25.52 29.79 29.01
C LEU A 128 24.92 29.44 30.37
N LEU A 129 24.23 28.31 30.49
CA LEU A 129 23.68 27.81 31.76
C LEU A 129 24.79 27.45 32.77
N ILE A 130 25.89 26.85 32.30
CA ILE A 130 27.02 26.44 33.15
C ILE A 130 27.96 27.62 33.46
N GLY A 131 28.21 28.50 32.49
CA GLY A 131 29.17 29.59 32.60
C GLY A 131 28.71 30.78 33.47
N ARG A 132 27.42 30.85 33.80
CA ARG A 132 26.86 31.88 34.68
C ARG A 132 25.75 31.32 35.60
N PRO A 133 26.08 30.47 36.58
CA PRO A 133 25.08 29.99 37.56
C PRO A 133 24.45 31.16 38.34
N ASN A 134 25.21 32.24 38.51
CA ASN A 134 24.73 33.47 39.15
C ASN A 134 23.60 34.14 38.35
N LEU A 135 23.58 34.06 37.01
CA LEU A 135 22.50 34.66 36.19
C LEU A 135 21.17 33.93 36.39
N PHE A 136 21.20 32.61 36.57
CA PHE A 136 20.00 31.82 36.90
C PHE A 136 19.46 32.17 38.29
N ILE A 137 20.35 32.41 39.27
CA ILE A 137 19.98 32.91 40.60
C ILE A 137 19.38 34.33 40.51
N TYR A 138 19.89 35.21 39.65
CA TYR A 138 19.31 36.55 39.44
C TYR A 138 17.92 36.52 38.78
N VAL A 139 17.66 35.60 37.84
CA VAL A 139 16.35 35.45 37.20
C VAL A 139 15.31 34.82 38.13
N ILE A 140 15.70 33.84 38.97
CA ILE A 140 14.80 33.24 39.97
C ILE A 140 14.55 34.16 41.16
N LYS A 141 15.45 35.13 41.43
CA LYS A 141 15.32 36.09 42.54
C LYS A 141 14.64 37.43 42.16
N MET A 142 13.96 37.48 41.01
CA MET A 142 13.04 38.56 40.64
C MET A 142 11.61 38.20 41.02
#